data_AF-A0A497SV06-F1
#
_entry.id   AF-A0A497SV06-F1
#
_cell.length_a   1.000
_cell.length_b   1.000
_cell.length_c   1.000
_cell.angle_alpha   90.00
_cell.angle_beta   90.00
_cell.angle_gamma   90.00
#
_symmetry.space_group_name_H-M   'P 1'
#
loop_
_entity.id
_entity.type
_entity.pdbx_description
1 polymer ?
#
loop_
_entity_poly.entity_id
_entity_poly.type
_entity_poly.pdbx_seq_one_letter_code
_entity_poly.pdbx_strand_id
1 'polypeptide(L)'
;MRKYVEELYDQIYNSDYDKARDTARKLLRDIVKYTKTRGYDCRDFYEMFHELDFTLRVCSDGQNKKEILADILEKIVKKIQNPTGNPLHQLEDLYNELLKYPIGEKNIQHIKNILVEILELEPLMKNLDMTRQNYYALLKQEVAKYHATLTEISVAKPGKETLGKATQQLSNVLTAIQRVITPLVKIELPKEQLVRLAKGGVPIGEVAKVTGYSEDELRTMLAQARMEAEGGE
;
A
#
# COMPACT_ATOMS: atom_id res chain seq x y z
N MET A 1 -2.40 6.93 -14.82
CA MET A 1 -1.67 5.65 -14.96
C MET A 1 -2.44 4.64 -15.80
N ARG A 2 -3.65 4.19 -15.40
CA ARG A 2 -4.45 3.20 -16.17
C ARG A 2 -4.68 3.55 -17.66
N LYS A 3 -5.06 4.80 -17.95
CA LYS A 3 -5.20 5.32 -19.33
C LYS A 3 -3.93 5.11 -20.19
N TYR A 4 -2.73 5.35 -19.63
CA TYR A 4 -1.49 5.17 -20.40
C TYR A 4 -1.14 3.71 -20.65
N VAL A 5 -1.53 2.81 -19.73
CA VAL A 5 -1.35 1.37 -19.91
C VAL A 5 -2.25 0.88 -21.05
N GLU A 6 -3.52 1.30 -21.06
CA GLU A 6 -4.47 0.99 -22.14
C GLU A 6 -3.99 1.55 -23.49
N GLU A 7 -3.54 2.82 -23.53
CA GLU A 7 -2.95 3.42 -24.74
C GLU A 7 -1.70 2.66 -25.24
N LEU A 8 -0.87 2.15 -24.33
CA LEU A 8 0.32 1.37 -24.69
C LEU A 8 -0.05 0.03 -25.34
N TYR A 9 -1.02 -0.70 -24.78
CA TYR A 9 -1.51 -1.94 -25.39
C TYR A 9 -2.04 -1.70 -26.80
N ASP A 10 -2.86 -0.66 -26.99
CA ASP A 10 -3.42 -0.32 -28.30
C ASP A 10 -2.33 0.08 -29.31
N GLN A 11 -1.34 0.88 -28.89
CA GLN A 11 -0.26 1.32 -29.77
C GLN A 11 0.66 0.16 -30.16
N ILE A 12 0.96 -0.77 -29.26
CA ILE A 12 1.77 -1.97 -29.55
C ILE A 12 1.01 -2.93 -30.48
N TYR A 13 -0.29 -3.12 -30.25
CA TYR A 13 -1.14 -3.94 -31.09
C TYR A 13 -1.19 -3.42 -32.53
N ASN A 14 -1.30 -2.10 -32.69
CA ASN A 14 -1.32 -1.42 -33.99
C ASN A 14 0.07 -1.16 -34.60
N SER A 15 1.15 -1.59 -33.95
CA SER A 15 2.53 -1.35 -34.38
C SER A 15 2.94 0.14 -34.47
N ASP A 16 2.25 1.00 -33.71
CA ASP A 16 2.56 2.43 -33.56
C ASP A 16 3.71 2.64 -32.54
N TYR A 17 4.89 2.06 -32.82
CA TYR A 17 5.99 1.96 -31.83
C TYR A 17 6.60 3.29 -31.40
N ASP A 18 6.59 4.31 -32.28
CA ASP A 18 7.03 5.66 -31.91
C ASP A 18 6.09 6.32 -30.89
N LYS A 19 4.77 6.17 -31.09
CA LYS A 19 3.78 6.65 -30.12
C LYS A 19 3.85 5.86 -28.82
N ALA A 20 4.01 4.54 -28.91
CA ALA A 20 4.19 3.67 -27.75
C ALA A 20 5.35 4.14 -26.86
N ARG A 21 6.46 4.53 -27.47
CA ARG A 21 7.63 5.04 -26.75
C ARG A 21 7.36 6.36 -26.01
N ASP A 22 6.66 7.29 -26.64
CA ASP A 22 6.30 8.56 -25.99
C ASP A 22 5.28 8.37 -24.86
N THR A 23 4.32 7.46 -25.04
CA THR A 23 3.37 7.07 -23.98
C THR A 23 4.09 6.39 -22.81
N ALA A 24 5.04 5.49 -23.08
CA ALA A 24 5.86 4.82 -22.05
C ALA A 24 6.65 5.84 -21.21
N ARG A 25 7.24 6.86 -21.84
CA ARG A 25 7.94 7.95 -21.13
C ARG A 25 7.03 8.79 -20.24
N LYS A 26 5.78 9.01 -20.65
CA LYS A 26 4.79 9.71 -19.82
C LYS A 26 4.37 8.84 -18.64
N LEU A 27 4.11 7.56 -18.88
CA LEU A 27 3.77 6.60 -17.83
C LEU A 27 4.89 6.47 -16.78
N LEU A 28 6.15 6.31 -17.20
CA LEU A 28 7.29 6.25 -16.27
C LEU A 28 7.39 7.51 -15.40
N ARG A 29 7.22 8.70 -15.98
CA ARG A 29 7.26 9.96 -15.22
C ARG A 29 6.17 10.01 -14.15
N ASP A 30 4.95 9.60 -14.48
CA ASP A 30 3.83 9.58 -13.54
C ASP A 30 4.04 8.54 -12.44
N ILE A 31 4.52 7.33 -12.80
CA ILE A 31 4.85 6.28 -11.82
C ILE A 31 5.92 6.80 -10.86
N VAL A 32 7.06 7.28 -11.38
CA VAL A 32 8.17 7.77 -10.56
C VAL A 32 7.74 8.91 -9.66
N LYS A 33 6.91 9.84 -10.14
CA LYS A 33 6.37 10.93 -9.32
C LYS A 33 5.57 10.36 -8.15
N TYR A 34 4.69 9.40 -8.42
CA TYR A 34 3.84 8.73 -7.43
C TYR A 34 4.64 7.87 -6.43
N THR A 35 5.56 7.03 -6.89
CA THR A 35 6.39 6.18 -6.03
C THR A 35 7.37 7.00 -5.20
N LYS A 36 7.98 8.06 -5.74
CA LYS A 36 8.85 8.96 -4.96
C LYS A 36 8.09 9.68 -3.86
N THR A 37 6.86 10.13 -4.09
CA THR A 37 6.04 10.73 -3.02
C THR A 37 5.75 9.75 -1.89
N ARG A 38 5.87 8.44 -2.13
CA ARG A 38 5.66 7.37 -1.15
C ARG A 38 6.96 6.73 -0.64
N GLY A 39 8.14 7.23 -1.04
CA GLY A 39 9.43 6.74 -0.56
C GLY A 39 9.87 5.38 -1.12
N TYR A 40 9.22 4.88 -2.18
CA TYR A 40 9.58 3.59 -2.78
C TYR A 40 10.79 3.69 -3.71
N ASP A 41 11.57 2.61 -3.76
CA ASP A 41 12.63 2.47 -4.76
C ASP A 41 12.03 2.40 -6.17
N CYS A 42 12.60 3.19 -7.08
CA CYS A 42 12.17 3.29 -8.46
C CYS A 42 13.10 2.54 -9.43
N ARG A 43 14.20 1.93 -8.96
CA ARG A 43 15.19 1.25 -9.82
C ARG A 43 14.54 0.20 -10.73
N ASP A 44 13.72 -0.67 -10.16
CA ASP A 44 13.00 -1.70 -10.91
C ASP A 44 12.14 -1.11 -12.04
N PHE A 45 11.49 0.04 -11.79
CA PHE A 45 10.72 0.71 -12.84
C PHE A 45 11.62 1.27 -13.95
N TYR A 46 12.77 1.86 -13.61
CA TYR A 46 13.70 2.31 -14.64
C TYR A 46 14.24 1.15 -15.49
N GLU A 47 14.55 0.01 -14.88
CA GLU A 47 15.01 -1.19 -15.58
C GLU A 47 13.94 -1.74 -16.53
N MET A 48 12.69 -1.92 -16.04
CA MET A 48 11.59 -2.42 -16.88
C MET A 48 11.26 -1.46 -18.05
N PHE A 49 11.28 -0.14 -17.81
CA PHE A 49 11.04 0.83 -18.88
C PHE A 49 12.22 0.97 -19.83
N HIS A 50 13.44 0.66 -19.38
CA HIS A 50 14.60 0.57 -20.27
C HIS A 50 14.50 -0.66 -21.18
N GLU A 51 14.10 -1.81 -20.64
CA GLU A 51 13.81 -3.04 -21.42
C GLU A 51 12.69 -2.79 -22.44
N LEU A 52 11.64 -2.07 -22.06
CA LEU A 52 10.56 -1.67 -22.95
C LEU A 52 11.06 -0.76 -24.09
N ASP A 53 11.81 0.31 -23.79
CA ASP A 53 12.37 1.23 -24.79
C ASP A 53 13.37 0.53 -25.72
N PHE A 54 14.18 -0.39 -25.18
CA PHE A 54 15.10 -1.20 -25.96
C PHE A 54 14.35 -2.09 -26.96
N THR A 55 13.36 -2.85 -26.49
CA THR A 55 12.55 -3.75 -27.32
C THR A 55 11.80 -2.98 -28.42
N LEU A 56 11.24 -1.81 -28.09
CA LEU A 56 10.57 -0.95 -29.07
C LEU A 56 11.49 -0.53 -30.23
N ARG A 57 12.79 -0.29 -29.97
CA ARG A 57 13.75 0.18 -30.96
C ARG A 57 14.47 -0.91 -31.73
N VAL A 58 14.86 -1.99 -31.04
CA VAL A 58 15.88 -2.91 -31.53
C VAL A 58 15.29 -4.20 -32.09
N CYS A 59 14.13 -4.64 -31.59
CA CYS A 59 13.48 -5.82 -32.13
C CYS A 59 12.83 -5.52 -33.49
N SER A 60 12.97 -6.46 -34.41
CA SER A 60 12.32 -6.44 -35.72
C SER A 60 10.80 -6.49 -35.56
N ASP A 61 10.10 -5.73 -36.41
CA ASP A 61 8.65 -5.64 -36.36
C ASP A 61 8.02 -6.99 -36.73
N GLY A 62 7.03 -7.40 -35.95
CA GLY A 62 6.36 -8.68 -36.13
C GLY A 62 5.69 -9.18 -34.85
N GLN A 63 5.04 -10.34 -34.95
CA GLN A 63 4.29 -10.93 -33.85
C GLN A 63 5.14 -11.17 -32.59
N ASN A 64 6.37 -11.65 -32.78
CA ASN A 64 7.31 -11.89 -31.68
C ASN A 64 7.62 -10.60 -30.88
N LYS A 65 7.78 -9.46 -31.55
CA LYS A 65 7.98 -8.17 -30.87
C LYS A 65 6.75 -7.76 -30.05
N LYS A 66 5.54 -7.99 -30.58
CA LYS A 66 4.30 -7.69 -29.85
C LYS A 66 4.16 -8.53 -28.59
N GLU A 67 4.49 -9.82 -28.66
CA GLU A 67 4.45 -10.73 -27.52
C GLU A 67 5.46 -10.33 -26.43
N ILE A 68 6.71 -10.05 -26.81
CA ILE A 68 7.73 -9.58 -25.85
C ILE A 68 7.30 -8.26 -25.19
N LEU A 69 6.77 -7.31 -25.98
CA LEU A 69 6.31 -6.03 -25.45
C LEU A 69 5.09 -6.18 -24.53
N ALA A 70 4.18 -7.11 -24.82
CA ALA A 70 3.04 -7.42 -23.97
C ALA A 70 3.50 -8.02 -22.62
N ASP A 71 4.45 -8.95 -22.63
CA ASP A 71 5.03 -9.53 -21.42
C ASP A 71 5.71 -8.47 -20.53
N ILE A 72 6.49 -7.57 -21.14
CA ILE A 72 7.13 -6.47 -20.41
C ILE A 72 6.07 -5.54 -19.80
N LEU A 73 5.02 -5.20 -20.56
CA LEU A 73 3.92 -4.40 -20.04
C LEU A 73 3.18 -5.09 -18.90
N GLU A 74 2.97 -6.39 -18.97
CA GLU A 74 2.32 -7.14 -17.89
C GLU A 74 3.15 -7.08 -16.60
N LYS A 75 4.47 -7.24 -16.70
CA LYS A 75 5.40 -7.07 -15.56
C LYS A 75 5.31 -5.67 -14.96
N ILE A 76 5.31 -4.64 -15.81
CA ILE A 76 5.16 -3.24 -15.40
C ILE A 76 3.83 -3.05 -14.67
N VAL A 77 2.72 -3.52 -15.23
CA VAL A 77 1.39 -3.40 -14.62
C VAL A 77 1.33 -4.09 -13.26
N LYS A 78 1.86 -5.31 -13.14
CA LYS A 78 1.94 -6.03 -11.86
C LYS A 78 2.73 -5.24 -10.82
N LYS A 79 3.86 -4.65 -11.20
CA LYS A 79 4.69 -3.83 -10.30
C LYS A 79 4.01 -2.51 -9.92
N ILE A 80 3.24 -1.88 -10.83
CA ILE A 80 2.42 -0.70 -10.50
C ILE A 80 1.35 -1.05 -9.47
N GLN A 81 0.67 -2.19 -9.66
CA GLN A 81 -0.39 -2.66 -8.76
C GLN A 81 0.15 -3.06 -7.39
N ASN A 82 1.36 -3.61 -7.34
CA ASN A 82 2.03 -4.06 -6.12
C ASN A 82 3.51 -3.61 -6.07
N PRO A 83 3.78 -2.34 -5.74
CA PRO A 83 5.13 -1.76 -5.78
C PRO A 83 6.12 -2.48 -4.88
N THR A 84 5.66 -2.92 -3.71
CA THR A 84 6.45 -3.59 -2.67
C THR A 84 6.56 -5.10 -2.88
N GLY A 85 5.75 -5.67 -3.76
CA GLY A 85 5.61 -7.13 -3.91
C GLY A 85 4.81 -7.79 -2.78
N ASN A 86 4.55 -7.09 -1.67
CA ASN A 86 3.85 -7.62 -0.50
C ASN A 86 2.57 -6.80 -0.22
N PRO A 87 1.36 -7.38 -0.39
CA PRO A 87 0.11 -6.67 -0.16
C PRO A 87 -0.05 -6.18 1.29
N LEU A 88 0.63 -6.79 2.28
CA LEU A 88 0.61 -6.33 3.67
C LEU A 88 1.38 -5.03 3.86
N HIS A 89 2.52 -4.86 3.19
CA HIS A 89 3.27 -3.60 3.23
C HIS A 89 2.47 -2.48 2.55
N GLN A 90 1.81 -2.78 1.43
CA GLN A 90 0.94 -1.80 0.77
C GLN A 90 -0.24 -1.40 1.67
N LEU A 91 -0.84 -2.35 2.39
CA LEU A 91 -1.89 -2.06 3.36
C LEU A 91 -1.39 -1.19 4.53
N GLU A 92 -0.16 -1.42 4.98
CA GLU A 92 0.50 -0.61 6.01
C GLU A 92 0.77 0.83 5.53
N ASP A 93 1.17 1.02 4.28
CA ASP A 93 1.35 2.35 3.71
C ASP A 93 0.02 3.11 3.64
N LEU A 94 -1.05 2.44 3.22
CA LEU A 94 -2.40 3.02 3.20
C LEU A 94 -2.92 3.35 4.60
N TYR A 95 -2.58 2.54 5.62
CA TYR A 95 -2.84 2.85 7.03
C TYR A 95 -2.16 4.14 7.47
N ASN A 96 -0.87 4.27 7.17
CA ASN A 96 -0.08 5.46 7.51
C ASN A 96 -0.56 6.69 6.75
N GLU A 97 -1.07 6.52 5.53
CA GLU A 97 -1.68 7.58 4.73
C GLU A 97 -2.99 8.06 5.39
N LEU A 98 -3.89 7.15 5.77
CA LEU A 98 -5.14 7.49 6.45
C LEU A 98 -4.93 8.25 7.77
N LEU A 99 -3.87 7.97 8.53
CA LEU A 99 -3.54 8.70 9.76
C LEU A 99 -3.15 10.16 9.53
N LYS A 100 -2.62 10.49 8.34
CA LYS A 100 -2.11 11.85 8.03
C LYS A 100 -3.20 12.82 7.59
N TYR A 101 -4.35 12.32 7.14
CA TYR A 101 -5.40 13.14 6.55
C TYR A 101 -6.60 13.30 7.48
N PRO A 102 -6.77 14.49 8.12
CA PRO A 102 -7.95 14.74 8.93
C PRO A 102 -9.21 14.75 8.06
N ILE A 103 -10.32 14.29 8.64
CA ILE A 103 -11.63 14.24 7.99
C ILE A 103 -12.11 15.67 7.73
N GLY A 104 -12.24 16.05 6.46
CA GLY A 104 -12.76 17.34 6.03
C GLY A 104 -12.93 17.40 4.52
N GLU A 105 -13.78 18.32 4.03
CA GLU A 105 -14.19 18.41 2.60
C GLU A 105 -13.03 18.30 1.60
N LYS A 106 -11.88 18.93 1.91
CA LYS A 106 -10.70 18.94 1.05
C LYS A 106 -10.04 17.56 0.89
N ASN A 107 -10.21 16.67 1.85
CA ASN A 107 -9.53 15.37 1.91
C ASN A 107 -10.47 14.20 1.59
N ILE A 108 -11.79 14.40 1.56
CA ILE A 108 -12.76 13.30 1.37
C ILE A 108 -12.47 12.49 0.12
N GLN A 109 -12.26 13.15 -1.03
CA GLN A 109 -12.00 12.44 -2.27
C GLN A 109 -10.70 11.63 -2.20
N HIS A 110 -9.67 12.18 -1.55
CA HIS A 110 -8.42 11.47 -1.36
C HIS A 110 -8.58 10.24 -0.46
N ILE A 111 -9.30 10.38 0.67
CA ILE A 111 -9.64 9.26 1.56
C ILE A 111 -10.45 8.19 0.79
N LYS A 112 -11.43 8.59 -0.02
CA LYS A 112 -12.20 7.65 -0.85
C LYS A 112 -11.30 6.89 -1.83
N ASN A 113 -10.31 7.55 -2.43
CA ASN A 113 -9.35 6.88 -3.31
C ASN A 113 -8.51 5.86 -2.55
N ILE A 114 -8.03 6.19 -1.33
CA ILE A 114 -7.30 5.24 -0.47
C ILE A 114 -8.17 4.02 -0.15
N LEU A 115 -9.46 4.23 0.16
CA LEU A 115 -10.40 3.13 0.41
C LEU A 115 -10.57 2.22 -0.81
N VAL A 116 -10.57 2.78 -2.03
CA VAL A 116 -10.58 1.99 -3.27
C VAL A 116 -9.28 1.21 -3.45
N GLU A 117 -8.12 1.85 -3.22
CA GLU A 117 -6.81 1.16 -3.25
C GLU A 117 -6.79 -0.05 -2.29
N ILE A 118 -7.40 0.06 -1.11
CA ILE A 118 -7.53 -1.08 -0.18
C ILE A 118 -8.32 -2.23 -0.80
N LEU A 119 -9.43 -1.96 -1.49
CA LEU A 119 -10.28 -2.99 -2.12
C LEU A 119 -9.59 -3.64 -3.32
N GLU A 120 -8.75 -2.91 -4.05
CA GLU A 120 -8.00 -3.40 -5.20
C GLU A 120 -6.91 -4.43 -4.82
N LEU A 121 -6.60 -4.57 -3.53
CA LEU A 121 -5.68 -5.61 -3.02
C LEU A 121 -6.29 -7.02 -3.02
N GLU A 122 -7.60 -7.18 -3.19
CA GLU A 122 -8.31 -8.46 -3.16
C GLU A 122 -7.63 -9.62 -3.93
N PRO A 123 -7.23 -9.46 -5.22
CA PRO A 123 -6.55 -10.54 -5.95
C PRO A 123 -5.24 -10.98 -5.30
N LEU A 124 -4.51 -10.06 -4.65
CA LEU A 124 -3.24 -10.36 -3.97
C LEU A 124 -3.49 -11.01 -2.61
N MET A 125 -4.53 -10.56 -1.89
CA MET A 125 -4.89 -11.09 -0.57
C MET A 125 -5.35 -12.55 -0.63
N LYS A 126 -5.91 -13.01 -1.75
CA LYS A 126 -6.30 -14.42 -1.98
C LYS A 126 -5.12 -15.40 -1.93
N ASN A 127 -3.90 -14.92 -2.14
CA ASN A 127 -2.68 -15.74 -2.10
C ASN A 127 -2.08 -15.85 -0.70
N LEU A 128 -2.62 -15.13 0.30
CA LEU A 128 -2.21 -15.23 1.69
C LEU A 128 -2.94 -16.37 2.40
N ASP A 129 -2.57 -16.64 3.66
CA ASP A 129 -3.23 -17.65 4.47
C ASP A 129 -4.71 -17.31 4.76
N MET A 130 -5.49 -18.34 5.10
CA MET A 130 -6.93 -18.23 5.33
C MET A 130 -7.30 -17.21 6.43
N THR A 131 -6.45 -17.05 7.44
CA THR A 131 -6.68 -16.09 8.53
C THR A 131 -6.58 -14.67 8.01
N ARG A 132 -5.55 -14.36 7.19
CA ARG A 132 -5.43 -13.06 6.50
C ARG A 132 -6.60 -12.79 5.57
N GLN A 133 -7.04 -13.81 4.82
CA GLN A 133 -8.21 -13.68 3.95
C GLN A 133 -9.47 -13.30 4.75
N ASN A 134 -9.70 -13.95 5.89
CA ASN A 134 -10.83 -13.66 6.77
C ASN A 134 -10.75 -12.25 7.38
N TYR A 135 -9.58 -11.83 7.85
CA TYR A 135 -9.39 -10.47 8.36
C TYR A 135 -9.60 -9.43 7.26
N TYR A 136 -9.14 -9.70 6.05
CA TYR A 136 -9.34 -8.81 4.91
C TYR A 136 -10.82 -8.72 4.50
N ALA A 137 -11.59 -9.82 4.60
CA ALA A 137 -13.03 -9.78 4.37
C ALA A 137 -13.76 -8.85 5.36
N LEU A 138 -13.36 -8.85 6.63
CA LEU A 138 -13.87 -7.91 7.63
C LEU A 138 -13.45 -6.46 7.32
N LEU A 139 -12.20 -6.25 6.90
CA LEU A 139 -11.74 -4.94 6.45
C LEU A 139 -12.59 -4.40 5.29
N LYS A 140 -12.92 -5.21 4.29
CA LYS A 140 -13.79 -4.78 3.17
C LYS A 140 -15.15 -4.27 3.66
N GLN A 141 -15.73 -4.89 4.70
CA GLN A 141 -16.99 -4.43 5.28
C GLN A 141 -16.85 -3.05 5.94
N GLU A 142 -15.78 -2.83 6.72
CA GLU A 142 -15.52 -1.53 7.34
C GLU A 142 -15.21 -0.44 6.29
N VAL A 143 -14.47 -0.78 5.24
CA VAL A 143 -14.20 0.12 4.10
C VAL A 143 -15.50 0.54 3.41
N ALA A 144 -16.42 -0.40 3.17
CA ALA A 144 -17.72 -0.09 2.54
C ALA A 144 -18.56 0.86 3.42
N LYS A 145 -18.61 0.62 4.74
CA LYS A 145 -19.31 1.49 5.70
C LYS A 145 -18.72 2.90 5.71
N TYR A 146 -17.39 3.01 5.69
CA TYR A 146 -16.74 4.31 5.69
C TYR A 146 -16.94 5.05 4.37
N HIS A 147 -16.86 4.36 3.23
CA HIS A 147 -17.14 4.95 1.92
C HIS A 147 -18.56 5.50 1.80
N ALA A 148 -19.56 4.79 2.35
CA ALA A 148 -20.94 5.28 2.45
C ALA A 148 -21.02 6.57 3.28
N THR A 149 -20.41 6.58 4.46
CA THR A 149 -20.36 7.76 5.36
C THR A 149 -19.70 8.97 4.68
N LEU A 150 -18.59 8.76 3.98
CA LEU A 150 -17.91 9.83 3.23
C LEU A 150 -18.75 10.36 2.05
N THR A 151 -19.57 9.50 1.45
CA THR A 151 -20.48 9.90 0.37
C THR A 151 -21.62 10.77 0.91
N GLU A 152 -22.18 10.44 2.08
CA GLU A 152 -23.16 11.30 2.76
C GLU A 152 -22.59 12.70 3.05
N ILE A 153 -21.35 12.78 3.53
CA ILE A 153 -20.66 14.04 3.79
C ILE A 153 -20.42 14.84 2.50
N SER A 154 -20.19 14.16 1.37
CA SER A 154 -19.94 14.83 0.09
C SER A 154 -21.20 15.48 -0.50
N VAL A 155 -22.39 14.97 -0.17
CA VAL A 155 -23.67 15.40 -0.74
C VAL A 155 -24.37 16.46 0.12
N ALA A 156 -24.11 16.49 1.42
CA ALA A 156 -24.74 17.41 2.35
C ALA A 156 -23.70 18.13 3.23
N LYS A 157 -23.99 19.38 3.64
CA LYS A 157 -23.14 20.10 4.62
C LYS A 157 -23.02 19.26 5.90
N PRO A 158 -21.83 18.81 6.30
CA PRO A 158 -21.68 17.90 7.43
C PRO A 158 -22.05 18.56 8.75
N GLY A 159 -22.97 17.94 9.49
CA GLY A 159 -23.21 18.25 10.89
C GLY A 159 -22.18 17.60 11.82
N LYS A 160 -22.16 18.00 13.10
CA LYS A 160 -21.30 17.39 14.13
C LYS A 160 -21.49 15.87 14.25
N GLU A 161 -22.73 15.40 14.13
CA GLU A 161 -23.05 13.97 14.22
C GLU A 161 -22.43 13.17 13.06
N THR A 162 -22.51 13.68 11.83
CA THR A 162 -21.94 13.03 10.64
C THR A 162 -20.42 12.97 10.71
N LEU A 163 -19.77 14.04 11.21
CA LEU A 163 -18.33 14.05 11.46
C LEU A 163 -17.93 13.03 12.54
N GLY A 164 -18.71 12.92 13.61
CA GLY A 164 -18.49 11.91 14.65
C GLY A 164 -18.58 10.48 14.11
N LYS A 165 -19.58 10.19 13.26
CA LYS A 165 -19.71 8.90 12.57
C LYS A 165 -18.51 8.62 11.67
N ALA A 166 -18.05 9.60 10.89
CA ALA A 166 -16.88 9.43 10.03
C ALA A 166 -15.60 9.15 10.82
N THR A 167 -15.39 9.84 11.94
CA THR A 167 -14.24 9.57 12.83
C THR A 167 -14.29 8.16 13.40
N GLN A 168 -15.47 7.69 13.83
CA GLN A 168 -15.63 6.32 14.30
C GLN A 168 -15.35 5.31 13.18
N GLN A 169 -15.83 5.55 11.97
CA GLN A 169 -15.59 4.64 10.85
C GLN A 169 -14.13 4.62 10.40
N LEU A 170 -13.43 5.76 10.44
CA LEU A 170 -11.99 5.80 10.23
C LEU A 170 -11.27 4.91 11.26
N SER A 171 -11.63 5.01 12.54
CA SER A 171 -11.05 4.17 13.60
C SER A 171 -11.29 2.68 13.37
N ASN A 172 -12.49 2.31 12.91
CA ASN A 172 -12.83 0.92 12.58
C ASN A 172 -11.99 0.39 11.42
N VAL A 173 -11.82 1.19 10.35
CA VAL A 173 -10.99 0.84 9.20
C VAL A 173 -9.52 0.68 9.62
N LEU A 174 -8.97 1.63 10.39
CA LEU A 174 -7.60 1.55 10.89
C LEU A 174 -7.37 0.30 11.73
N THR A 175 -8.30 -0.02 12.64
CA THR A 175 -8.25 -1.24 13.46
C THR A 175 -8.31 -2.51 12.60
N ALA A 176 -9.17 -2.52 11.58
CA ALA A 176 -9.29 -3.66 10.68
C ALA A 176 -8.03 -3.85 9.83
N ILE A 177 -7.41 -2.76 9.34
CA ILE A 177 -6.11 -2.83 8.66
C ILE A 177 -5.05 -3.40 9.62
N GLN A 178 -4.99 -2.92 10.86
CA GLN A 178 -4.03 -3.39 11.85
C GLN A 178 -4.10 -4.91 12.03
N ARG A 179 -5.31 -5.49 12.13
CA ARG A 179 -5.51 -6.94 12.22
C ARG A 179 -4.97 -7.69 10.99
N VAL A 180 -5.08 -7.10 9.82
CA VAL A 180 -4.60 -7.68 8.55
C VAL A 180 -3.09 -7.56 8.39
N ILE A 181 -2.42 -6.57 8.99
CA ILE A 181 -0.94 -6.44 8.90
C ILE A 181 -0.20 -7.10 10.06
N THR A 182 -0.76 -7.14 11.27
CA THR A 182 -0.10 -7.68 12.46
C THR A 182 0.28 -9.16 12.27
N PRO A 183 1.56 -9.55 12.38
CA PRO A 183 2.00 -10.94 12.27
C PRO A 183 1.10 -11.95 13.02
N LEU A 184 0.75 -13.06 12.36
CA LEU A 184 -0.17 -14.06 12.91
C LEU A 184 0.45 -14.93 14.01
N VAL A 185 1.78 -15.04 14.01
CA VAL A 185 2.54 -15.71 15.07
C VAL A 185 3.26 -14.62 15.85
N LYS A 186 2.91 -14.47 17.13
CA LYS A 186 3.71 -13.65 18.04
C LYS A 186 5.06 -14.33 18.20
N ILE A 187 6.12 -13.69 17.70
CA ILE A 187 7.48 -14.11 18.02
C ILE A 187 7.76 -13.56 19.42
N GLU A 188 7.62 -14.43 20.43
CA GLU A 188 7.99 -14.08 21.79
C GLU A 188 9.51 -13.86 21.85
N LEU A 189 9.90 -12.58 21.91
CA LEU A 189 11.27 -12.22 22.22
C LEU A 189 11.45 -12.20 23.74
N PRO A 190 12.53 -12.79 24.29
CA PRO A 190 12.89 -12.61 25.68
C PRO A 190 12.95 -11.11 26.03
N LYS A 191 12.45 -10.73 27.21
CA LYS A 191 12.39 -9.33 27.67
C LYS A 191 13.72 -8.58 27.50
N GLU A 192 14.83 -9.25 27.77
CA GLU A 192 16.19 -8.70 27.65
C GLU A 192 16.55 -8.33 26.20
N GLN A 193 16.08 -9.10 25.22
CA GLN A 193 16.30 -8.79 23.79
C GLN A 193 15.46 -7.61 23.34
N LEU A 194 14.21 -7.49 23.81
CA LEU A 194 13.36 -6.32 23.54
C LEU A 194 13.99 -5.03 24.08
N VAL A 195 14.50 -5.07 25.32
CA VAL A 195 15.21 -3.92 25.93
C VAL A 195 16.49 -3.59 25.17
N ARG A 196 17.25 -4.59 24.72
CA ARG A 196 18.45 -4.39 23.90
C ARG A 196 18.13 -3.74 22.56
N LEU A 197 17.10 -4.20 21.85
CA LEU A 197 16.67 -3.62 20.57
C LEU A 197 16.25 -2.15 20.74
N ALA A 198 15.46 -1.85 21.78
CA ALA A 198 15.05 -0.49 22.10
C ALA A 198 16.22 0.42 22.50
N LYS A 199 17.18 -0.07 23.30
CA LYS A 199 18.42 0.66 23.65
C LYS A 199 19.35 0.84 22.45
N GLY A 200 19.32 -0.09 21.50
CA GLY A 200 20.06 -0.03 20.23
C GLY A 200 19.49 0.96 19.22
N GLY A 201 18.39 1.67 19.55
CA GLY A 201 17.79 2.68 18.68
C GLY A 201 16.85 2.11 17.63
N VAL A 202 16.47 0.83 17.69
CA VAL A 202 15.48 0.25 16.77
C VAL A 202 14.10 0.84 17.08
N PRO A 203 13.41 1.46 16.10
CA PRO A 203 12.08 2.01 16.31
C PRO A 203 11.08 0.95 16.79
N ILE A 204 10.21 1.30 17.75
CA ILE A 204 9.18 0.38 18.28
C ILE A 204 8.28 -0.17 17.16
N GLY A 205 7.99 0.65 16.14
CA GLY A 205 7.23 0.20 14.96
C GLY A 205 7.94 -0.91 14.18
N GLU A 206 9.27 -0.91 14.07
CA GLU A 206 10.01 -2.00 13.41
C GLU A 206 9.98 -3.29 14.25
N VAL A 207 10.09 -3.16 15.58
CA VAL A 207 9.95 -4.29 16.49
C VAL A 207 8.55 -4.90 16.40
N ALA A 208 7.50 -4.07 16.36
CA ALA A 208 6.10 -4.51 16.20
C ALA A 208 5.90 -5.32 14.91
N LYS A 209 6.45 -4.84 13.79
CA LYS A 209 6.38 -5.53 12.49
C LYS A 209 7.00 -6.92 12.51
N VAL A 210 8.13 -7.09 13.20
CA VAL A 210 8.87 -8.36 13.23
C VAL A 210 8.25 -9.34 14.23
N THR A 211 7.76 -8.84 15.36
CA THR A 211 7.37 -9.66 16.51
C THR A 211 5.88 -9.96 16.59
N GLY A 212 5.03 -9.16 15.96
CA GLY A 212 3.57 -9.31 16.07
C GLY A 212 2.94 -8.66 17.30
N TYR A 213 3.72 -7.96 18.14
CA TYR A 213 3.17 -7.14 19.21
C TYR A 213 2.57 -5.83 18.66
N SER A 214 1.57 -5.28 19.34
CA SER A 214 1.15 -3.90 19.06
C SER A 214 2.19 -2.90 19.60
N GLU A 215 2.24 -1.70 19.03
CA GLU A 215 3.14 -0.65 19.57
C GLU A 215 2.84 -0.33 21.04
N ASP A 216 1.56 -0.36 21.43
CA ASP A 216 1.14 -0.11 22.81
C ASP A 216 1.59 -1.24 23.75
N GLU A 217 1.42 -2.51 23.33
CA GLU A 217 1.94 -3.68 24.08
C GLU A 217 3.46 -3.55 24.29
N LEU A 218 4.21 -3.18 23.25
CA LEU A 218 5.65 -2.99 23.34
C LEU A 218 6.05 -1.83 24.25
N ARG A 219 5.32 -0.71 24.21
CA ARG A 219 5.55 0.44 25.11
C ARG A 219 5.34 0.04 26.56
N THR A 220 4.27 -0.70 26.87
CA THR A 220 4.00 -1.18 28.23
C THR A 220 5.09 -2.15 28.70
N MET A 221 5.49 -3.11 27.84
CA MET A 221 6.55 -4.07 28.17
C MET A 221 7.91 -3.39 28.40
N LEU A 222 8.26 -2.39 27.58
CA LEU A 222 9.49 -1.62 27.74
C LEU A 222 9.46 -0.73 28.99
N ALA A 223 8.30 -0.12 29.31
CA ALA A 223 8.14 0.66 30.53
C ALA A 223 8.28 -0.22 31.78
N GLN A 224 7.65 -1.40 31.78
CA GLN A 224 7.76 -2.37 32.85
C GLN A 224 9.20 -2.87 33.02
N ALA A 225 9.90 -3.20 31.93
CA ALA A 225 11.29 -3.64 31.99
C ALA A 225 12.26 -2.55 32.46
N ARG A 226 11.97 -1.26 32.23
CA ARG A 226 12.74 -0.14 32.80
C ARG A 226 12.51 0.01 34.30
N MET A 227 11.26 -0.06 34.76
CA MET A 227 10.95 0.00 36.19
C MET A 227 11.55 -1.19 36.96
N GLU A 228 11.55 -2.39 36.37
CA GLU A 228 12.19 -3.59 36.95
C GLU A 228 13.73 -3.46 37.02
N ALA A 229 14.34 -2.68 36.13
CA ALA A 229 15.79 -2.42 36.13
C ALA A 229 16.21 -1.28 37.07
N GLU A 230 15.34 -0.29 37.30
CA GLU A 230 15.57 0.86 38.20
C GLU A 230 15.17 0.58 39.66
N GLY A 231 14.27 -0.39 39.90
CA GLY A 231 13.87 -0.81 41.26
C GLY A 231 14.74 -1.91 41.88
N GLY A 232 15.84 -2.28 41.23
CA GLY A 232 16.79 -3.30 41.66
C GLY A 232 18.11 -2.77 42.21
N GLU A 233 18.23 -1.45 42.42
CA GLU A 233 19.35 -0.80 43.11
C GLU A 233 19.02 -0.51 44.59
#